data_AF-A0A834Y9C7-F1
#
_entry.id   AF-A0A834Y9C7-F1
#
_cell.length_a   1.000
_cell.length_b   1.000
_cell.length_c   1.000
_cell.angle_alpha   90.00
_cell.angle_beta   90.00
_cell.angle_gamma   90.00
#
_symmetry.space_group_name_H-M   'P 1'
#
loop_
_entity.id
_entity.type
_entity.pdbx_description
1 polymer ?
#
loop_
_entity_poly.entity_id
_entity_poly.type
_entity_poly.pdbx_seq_one_letter_code
_entity_poly.pdbx_strand_id
1 'polypeptide(L)'
;MRSGSCLLIAPSPVLKIPRISRTFLALVLYMNDIPLGSSSLHALVLNYAYLCWCILSRLLISMICLSSWHYTSEGIVSETLLHDYFGSFLNNAHEGSTSHYIKTSDSFSPWNNSVSCEDLKGVGSLNTTCFLNSTLYWNADLYLIGTGNLEILPHVSVLCPFEGCSISFNISGNVKVGQYAAIVAGSVVVSATNLTLDHHSSINTTSLGGPPPSQTSGTPISHDGAGGGHGGRGASCLKSNQTNFWGGDVYAWSTLSEPWGYGSQGGSTSAEKHFGGKGGGRVMLKVKDVLYLNGSVTAEGGEGGLKGGGGSGGSIIVNAIKL
;
A
#
# COMPACT_ATOMS: atom_id res chain seq x y z
N MET A 1 -8.70 11.05 7.53
CA MET A 1 -7.65 10.40 8.37
C MET A 1 -7.13 9.17 7.64
N ARG A 2 -5.81 9.06 7.44
CA ARG A 2 -5.15 7.89 6.81
C ARG A 2 -4.67 6.90 7.89
N SER A 3 -4.75 5.61 7.62
CA SER A 3 -4.30 4.52 8.50
C SER A 3 -3.07 3.85 7.91
N GLY A 4 -1.95 3.86 8.66
CA GLY A 4 -0.64 3.36 8.23
C GLY A 4 -0.50 1.83 8.26
N SER A 5 0.36 1.29 7.39
CA SER A 5 0.66 -0.15 7.32
C SER A 5 1.58 -0.65 8.45
N CYS A 6 1.44 -1.92 8.86
CA CYS A 6 2.42 -2.61 9.72
C CYS A 6 3.59 -3.12 8.86
N LEU A 7 4.81 -2.68 9.15
CA LEU A 7 6.05 -3.22 8.57
C LEU A 7 6.67 -4.22 9.56
N LEU A 8 6.85 -5.47 9.15
CA LEU A 8 7.58 -6.47 9.93
C LEU A 8 8.91 -6.77 9.25
N ILE A 9 10.01 -6.52 9.96
CA ILE A 9 11.36 -6.99 9.62
C ILE A 9 11.61 -8.20 10.52
N ALA A 10 11.71 -9.40 9.96
CA ALA A 10 11.94 -10.61 10.74
C ALA A 10 13.34 -10.57 11.42
N PRO A 11 13.44 -10.67 12.75
CA PRO A 11 14.73 -10.69 13.44
C PRO A 11 15.31 -12.11 13.57
N SER A 12 16.64 -12.21 13.46
CA SER A 12 17.45 -13.34 13.94
C SER A 12 17.30 -13.52 15.47
N PRO A 13 17.71 -14.68 16.04
CA PRO A 13 17.02 -15.29 17.18
C PRO A 13 17.51 -14.79 18.54
N VAL A 14 17.39 -13.50 18.88
CA VAL A 14 17.46 -13.05 20.29
C VAL A 14 16.64 -11.76 20.46
N LEU A 15 15.36 -11.83 20.86
CA LEU A 15 14.75 -10.81 21.72
C LEU A 15 13.37 -11.24 22.27
N LYS A 16 13.17 -11.06 23.58
CA LYS A 16 11.88 -11.23 24.28
C LYS A 16 11.04 -9.96 24.15
N ILE A 17 9.77 -10.10 23.80
CA ILE A 17 8.78 -9.01 23.66
C ILE A 17 7.99 -8.85 24.98
N PRO A 18 7.84 -7.64 25.56
CA PRO A 18 6.75 -7.34 26.48
C PRO A 18 5.57 -6.68 25.74
N ARG A 19 4.35 -7.05 26.13
CA ARG A 19 3.08 -6.50 25.63
C ARG A 19 3.02 -4.97 25.76
N ILE A 20 2.66 -4.26 24.69
CA ILE A 20 2.15 -2.88 24.76
C ILE A 20 0.96 -2.72 23.80
N SER A 21 -0.09 -2.08 24.32
CA SER A 21 -1.38 -1.79 23.69
C SER A 21 -1.50 -0.29 23.43
N ARG A 22 -2.16 0.03 22.30
CA ARG A 22 -2.69 1.33 21.85
C ARG A 22 -1.66 2.40 21.41
N THR A 23 -1.77 2.71 20.11
CA THR A 23 -1.31 3.90 19.37
C THR A 23 0.11 3.82 18.79
N PHE A 24 0.19 4.08 17.47
CA PHE A 24 1.32 3.91 16.56
C PHE A 24 2.61 4.67 16.93
N LEU A 25 3.76 4.04 16.61
CA LEU A 25 5.01 4.56 15.99
C LEU A 25 6.21 3.75 16.54
N ALA A 26 6.71 2.77 15.78
CA ALA A 26 7.96 2.08 16.12
C ALA A 26 9.14 2.87 15.56
N LEU A 27 9.78 3.69 16.40
CA LEU A 27 11.11 4.26 16.14
C LEU A 27 12.11 3.39 16.92
N VAL A 28 12.84 2.51 16.24
CA VAL A 28 13.96 1.77 16.85
C VAL A 28 15.21 2.64 16.74
N LEU A 29 15.56 3.34 17.82
CA LEU A 29 16.85 4.00 17.95
C LEU A 29 17.86 2.97 18.47
N TYR A 30 18.86 2.63 17.65
CA TYR A 30 20.04 1.90 18.12
C TYR A 30 20.91 2.85 18.95
N MET A 31 21.01 2.58 20.26
CA MET A 31 22.09 3.11 21.08
C MET A 31 23.24 2.11 20.97
N ASN A 32 24.32 2.49 20.31
CA ASN A 32 25.56 1.73 20.34
C ASN A 32 26.11 1.72 21.77
N ASP A 33 26.51 0.54 22.26
CA ASP A 33 27.19 0.36 23.53
C ASP A 33 28.45 1.24 23.62
N ILE A 34 28.42 2.28 24.44
CA ILE A 34 29.60 3.04 24.84
C ILE A 34 30.23 2.30 26.02
N PRO A 35 31.49 1.84 25.94
CA PRO A 35 32.12 1.16 27.06
C PRO A 35 32.25 2.13 28.24
N LEU A 36 31.78 1.68 29.41
CA LEU A 36 31.90 2.38 30.68
C LEU A 36 33.38 2.53 31.05
N GLY A 37 33.95 3.68 30.70
CA GLY A 37 35.27 4.14 31.11
C GLY A 37 35.24 5.61 31.51
N SER A 38 35.06 5.85 32.81
CA SER A 38 35.39 7.07 33.56
C SER A 38 35.32 8.44 32.85
N SER A 39 34.22 9.17 33.04
CA SER A 39 34.22 10.55 33.58
C SER A 39 32.79 11.07 33.75
N SER A 40 32.59 11.66 34.92
CA SER A 40 31.36 12.11 35.57
C SER A 40 30.75 13.39 34.97
N LEU A 41 29.45 13.58 35.25
CA LEU A 41 28.60 14.75 35.03
C LEU A 41 28.26 15.18 33.59
N HIS A 42 29.19 15.20 32.62
CA HIS A 42 28.89 15.76 31.28
C HIS A 42 27.86 14.92 30.49
N ALA A 43 27.94 13.59 30.58
CA ALA A 43 27.02 12.69 29.88
C ALA A 43 25.58 12.76 30.44
N LEU A 44 25.42 13.07 31.72
CA LEU A 44 24.10 13.17 32.37
C LEU A 44 23.37 14.46 31.97
N VAL A 45 24.11 15.57 31.87
CA VAL A 45 23.58 16.88 31.45
C VAL A 45 23.16 16.86 29.97
N LEU A 46 23.94 16.20 29.11
CA LEU A 46 23.60 16.05 27.69
C LEU A 46 22.31 15.23 27.50
N ASN A 47 22.12 14.19 28.29
CA ASN A 47 20.95 13.31 28.21
C ASN A 47 19.68 14.04 28.68
N TYR A 48 19.77 14.84 29.75
CA TYR A 48 18.63 15.62 30.25
C TYR A 48 18.25 16.76 29.30
N ALA A 49 19.23 17.43 28.69
CA ALA A 49 19.00 18.46 27.67
C ALA A 49 18.35 17.89 26.41
N TYR A 50 18.75 16.68 25.98
CA TYR A 50 18.17 16.01 24.82
C TYR A 50 16.74 15.51 25.07
N LEU A 51 16.46 15.01 26.28
CA LEU A 51 15.10 14.66 26.69
C LEU A 51 14.19 15.88 26.73
N CYS A 52 14.69 17.00 27.27
CA CYS A 52 13.96 18.26 27.34
C CYS A 52 13.69 18.85 25.94
N TRP A 53 14.68 18.75 25.03
CA TRP A 53 14.51 19.13 23.62
C TRP A 53 13.47 18.28 22.89
N CYS A 54 13.43 16.97 23.15
CA CYS A 54 12.43 16.06 22.59
C CYS A 54 11.01 16.34 23.11
N ILE A 55 10.87 16.80 24.36
CA ILE A 55 9.56 17.16 24.93
C ILE A 55 9.11 18.52 24.40
N LEU A 56 10.01 19.51 24.32
CA LEU A 56 9.70 20.81 23.72
C LEU A 56 9.36 20.70 22.23
N SER A 57 10.05 19.84 21.46
CA SER A 57 9.75 19.65 20.04
C SER A 57 8.38 18.99 19.82
N ARG A 58 7.97 18.06 20.68
CA ARG A 58 6.62 17.47 20.67
C ARG A 58 5.53 18.48 21.00
N LEU A 59 5.78 19.40 21.93
CA LEU A 59 4.85 20.49 22.25
C LEU A 59 4.75 21.51 21.11
N LEU A 60 5.85 21.81 20.42
CA LEU A 60 5.87 22.73 19.29
C LEU A 60 5.11 22.17 18.07
N ILE A 61 5.28 20.87 17.76
CA ILE A 61 4.54 20.21 16.68
C ILE A 61 3.04 20.15 17.00
N SER A 62 2.68 19.89 18.26
CA SER A 62 1.28 19.92 18.72
C SER A 62 0.64 21.30 18.53
N MET A 63 1.38 22.38 18.79
CA MET A 63 0.85 23.75 18.65
C MET A 63 0.71 24.17 17.18
N ILE A 64 1.60 23.75 16.29
CA ILE A 64 1.50 24.01 14.84
C ILE A 64 0.29 23.29 14.21
N CYS A 65 -0.07 22.10 14.72
CA CYS A 65 -1.27 21.37 14.29
C CYS A 65 -2.58 22.02 14.77
N LEU A 66 -2.57 22.74 15.89
CA LEU A 66 -3.75 23.42 16.43
C LEU A 66 -4.01 24.78 15.76
N SER A 67 -2.97 25.48 15.28
CA SER A 67 -3.11 26.79 14.64
C SER A 67 -3.44 26.73 13.14
N SER A 68 -3.33 25.57 12.51
CA SER A 68 -3.57 25.41 11.06
C SER A 68 -5.03 25.09 10.69
N TRP A 69 -5.95 25.04 11.66
CA TRP A 69 -7.38 24.74 11.42
C TRP A 69 -8.24 25.98 11.08
N HIS A 70 -7.64 27.17 10.96
CA HIS A 70 -8.34 28.38 10.53
C HIS A 70 -7.73 28.93 9.24
N TYR A 71 -7.94 28.22 8.13
CA TYR A 71 -7.92 28.86 6.82
C TYR A 71 -9.10 28.35 6.00
N THR A 72 -10.13 29.20 5.92
CA THR A 72 -11.22 29.12 4.97
C THR A 72 -10.68 29.16 3.55
N SER A 73 -10.98 28.14 2.74
CA SER A 73 -10.81 28.20 1.29
C SER A 73 -12.17 27.97 0.65
N GLU A 74 -12.74 29.04 0.10
CA GLU A 74 -13.73 28.97 -0.96
C GLU A 74 -13.22 28.05 -2.08
N GLY A 75 -14.11 27.18 -2.58
CA GLY A 75 -13.81 26.27 -3.68
C GLY A 75 -13.95 26.98 -5.02
N ILE A 76 -12.89 26.97 -5.82
CA ILE A 76 -13.01 27.17 -7.27
C ILE A 76 -13.20 25.80 -7.90
N VAL A 77 -14.36 25.65 -8.53
CA VAL A 77 -14.85 24.49 -9.28
C VAL A 77 -14.03 24.31 -10.56
N SER A 78 -13.61 23.07 -10.84
CA SER A 78 -13.20 22.64 -12.18
C SER A 78 -13.50 21.15 -12.38
N GLU A 79 -14.77 20.77 -12.20
CA GLU A 79 -15.35 19.53 -12.74
C GLU A 79 -16.08 19.87 -14.04
N THR A 80 -15.45 19.76 -15.21
CA THR A 80 -16.21 19.82 -16.49
C THR A 80 -15.52 19.21 -17.71
N LEU A 81 -14.62 18.20 -17.58
CA LEU A 81 -14.04 17.60 -18.80
C LEU A 81 -13.88 16.07 -18.84
N LEU A 82 -14.22 15.34 -17.78
CA LEU A 82 -14.13 13.86 -17.78
C LEU A 82 -15.48 13.15 -17.96
N HIS A 83 -16.59 13.88 -17.93
CA HIS A 83 -17.93 13.29 -17.97
C HIS A 83 -18.49 13.09 -19.39
N ASP A 84 -17.90 13.72 -20.41
CA ASP A 84 -18.40 13.64 -21.79
C ASP A 84 -17.85 12.46 -22.61
N TYR A 85 -16.87 11.69 -22.09
CA TYR A 85 -16.27 10.59 -22.84
C TYR A 85 -16.88 9.21 -22.56
N PHE A 86 -17.60 9.04 -21.43
CA PHE A 86 -18.18 7.74 -21.04
C PHE A 86 -19.70 7.63 -21.29
N GLY A 87 -20.38 8.69 -21.71
CA GLY A 87 -21.84 8.75 -21.86
C GLY A 87 -22.42 8.18 -23.17
N SER A 88 -21.60 7.63 -24.07
CA SER A 88 -22.02 7.34 -25.46
C SER A 88 -22.42 5.89 -25.77
N PHE A 89 -22.34 4.92 -24.84
CA PHE A 89 -22.47 3.50 -25.20
C PHE A 89 -23.64 2.72 -24.58
N LEU A 90 -24.57 3.38 -23.90
CA LEU A 90 -25.75 2.72 -23.32
C LEU A 90 -27.02 3.48 -23.71
N ASN A 91 -27.55 3.19 -24.89
CA ASN A 91 -28.97 3.32 -25.20
C ASN A 91 -29.33 2.51 -26.45
N ASN A 92 -30.17 1.48 -26.24
CA ASN A 92 -31.27 0.99 -27.09
C ASN A 92 -31.34 -0.54 -27.16
N ALA A 93 -32.35 -1.09 -26.48
CA ALA A 93 -33.47 -1.82 -27.09
C ALA A 93 -33.96 -2.98 -26.20
N HIS A 94 -35.23 -2.90 -25.82
CA HIS A 94 -36.04 -4.00 -25.32
C HIS A 94 -36.62 -4.83 -26.48
N GLU A 95 -36.98 -6.07 -26.14
CA GLU A 95 -37.90 -7.02 -26.80
C GLU A 95 -37.41 -7.94 -27.94
N GLY A 96 -37.72 -9.24 -27.77
CA GLY A 96 -38.03 -10.15 -28.89
C GLY A 96 -37.14 -11.39 -29.06
N SER A 97 -37.70 -12.56 -28.71
CA SER A 97 -37.20 -13.94 -28.96
C SER A 97 -36.75 -14.24 -30.40
N THR A 98 -35.58 -14.86 -30.62
CA THR A 98 -35.41 -16.20 -31.25
C THR A 98 -33.93 -16.56 -31.43
N SER A 99 -33.63 -17.85 -31.32
CA SER A 99 -32.30 -18.47 -31.40
C SER A 99 -31.63 -18.34 -32.77
N HIS A 100 -30.42 -17.80 -32.84
CA HIS A 100 -29.47 -18.11 -33.92
C HIS A 100 -28.04 -18.04 -33.39
N TYR A 101 -27.34 -19.19 -33.51
CA TYR A 101 -25.91 -19.44 -33.31
C TYR A 101 -25.01 -18.21 -33.15
N ILE A 102 -24.62 -17.91 -31.90
CA ILE A 102 -23.45 -17.08 -31.63
C ILE A 102 -22.25 -17.99 -31.46
N LYS A 103 -21.33 -17.84 -32.40
CA LYS A 103 -19.98 -18.39 -32.45
C LYS A 103 -19.35 -18.26 -31.06
N THR A 104 -19.05 -19.40 -30.45
CA THR A 104 -18.34 -19.51 -29.17
C THR A 104 -17.05 -18.70 -29.27
N SER A 105 -17.03 -17.52 -28.63
CA SER A 105 -15.81 -16.77 -28.42
C SER A 105 -14.94 -17.61 -27.49
N ASP A 106 -13.74 -17.89 -27.97
CA ASP A 106 -12.79 -18.83 -27.40
C ASP A 106 -12.73 -18.77 -25.88
N SER A 107 -12.82 -19.98 -25.31
CA SER A 107 -12.48 -20.27 -23.93
C SER A 107 -11.15 -19.61 -23.58
N PHE A 108 -11.17 -18.68 -22.62
CA PHE A 108 -9.95 -18.24 -21.95
C PHE A 108 -9.36 -19.46 -21.23
N SER A 109 -8.41 -20.11 -21.87
CA SER A 109 -7.52 -21.03 -21.18
C SER A 109 -6.69 -20.19 -20.22
N PRO A 110 -6.72 -20.44 -18.90
CA PRO A 110 -5.59 -20.06 -18.07
C PRO A 110 -4.38 -20.86 -18.59
N TRP A 111 -3.17 -20.34 -18.44
CA TRP A 111 -1.87 -20.91 -18.81
C TRP A 111 -1.16 -20.17 -19.97
N ASN A 112 0.00 -19.59 -19.64
CA ASN A 112 1.00 -18.88 -20.47
C ASN A 112 0.78 -17.41 -20.85
N ASN A 113 0.42 -16.55 -19.90
CA ASN A 113 0.63 -15.09 -20.04
C ASN A 113 2.06 -14.68 -19.65
N SER A 114 3.09 -15.34 -20.19
CA SER A 114 4.46 -14.85 -20.02
C SER A 114 4.66 -13.66 -20.97
N VAL A 115 4.74 -12.45 -20.42
CA VAL A 115 4.94 -11.22 -21.18
C VAL A 115 6.44 -11.07 -21.50
N SER A 116 6.78 -10.81 -22.76
CA SER A 116 8.17 -10.59 -23.18
C SER A 116 8.64 -9.15 -22.88
N CYS A 117 9.94 -8.89 -22.98
CA CYS A 117 10.45 -7.52 -22.83
C CYS A 117 9.92 -6.58 -23.93
N GLU A 118 9.71 -7.10 -25.14
CA GLU A 118 9.18 -6.34 -26.27
C GLU A 118 7.71 -5.98 -26.08
N ASP A 119 6.92 -6.87 -25.49
CA ASP A 119 5.51 -6.60 -25.11
C ASP A 119 5.41 -5.47 -24.08
N LEU A 120 6.42 -5.33 -23.23
CA LEU A 120 6.58 -4.22 -22.28
C LEU A 120 7.13 -2.94 -22.93
N LYS A 121 7.22 -2.88 -24.27
CA LYS A 121 7.88 -1.80 -25.01
C LYS A 121 9.31 -1.53 -24.51
N GLY A 122 9.94 -2.54 -23.95
CA GLY A 122 11.30 -2.50 -23.45
C GLY A 122 12.32 -2.86 -24.51
N VAL A 123 13.60 -2.73 -24.17
CA VAL A 123 14.72 -3.10 -25.02
C VAL A 123 15.49 -4.24 -24.38
N GLY A 124 15.76 -5.30 -25.14
CA GLY A 124 16.51 -6.48 -24.70
C GLY A 124 15.61 -7.66 -24.37
N SER A 125 15.97 -8.44 -23.35
CA SER A 125 15.27 -9.67 -22.99
C SER A 125 15.30 -9.92 -21.48
N LEU A 126 14.24 -10.52 -20.96
CA LEU A 126 14.13 -10.92 -19.56
C LEU A 126 15.18 -11.98 -19.15
N ASN A 127 15.81 -12.67 -20.11
CA ASN A 127 16.89 -13.63 -19.84
C ASN A 127 18.29 -13.00 -19.82
N THR A 128 18.45 -11.80 -20.38
CA THR A 128 19.71 -11.03 -20.36
C THR A 128 19.54 -9.77 -19.54
N THR A 129 19.13 -8.66 -20.15
CA THR A 129 18.69 -7.46 -19.46
C THR A 129 17.54 -6.84 -20.25
N CYS A 130 16.43 -6.59 -19.55
CA CYS A 130 15.28 -5.89 -20.10
C CYS A 130 15.24 -4.47 -19.52
N PHE A 131 15.39 -3.48 -20.40
CA PHE A 131 15.28 -2.07 -20.04
C PHE A 131 13.89 -1.56 -20.38
N LEU A 132 13.13 -1.12 -19.37
CA LEU A 132 11.87 -0.43 -19.59
C LEU A 132 12.14 1.06 -19.75
N ASN A 133 11.93 1.58 -20.96
CA ASN A 133 12.22 2.96 -21.32
C ASN A 133 10.97 3.85 -21.48
N SER A 134 9.79 3.28 -21.28
CA SER A 134 8.51 3.97 -21.46
C SER A 134 7.50 3.54 -20.40
N THR A 135 6.67 4.49 -19.97
CA THR A 135 5.62 4.23 -18.97
C THR A 135 4.55 3.30 -19.53
N LEU A 136 4.19 2.31 -18.72
CA LEU A 136 3.31 1.21 -19.06
C LEU A 136 1.99 1.31 -18.28
N TYR A 137 0.88 1.15 -18.99
CA TYR A 137 -0.48 1.08 -18.43
C TYR A 137 -1.08 -0.27 -18.76
N TRP A 138 -1.27 -1.11 -17.76
CA TRP A 138 -1.80 -2.47 -17.89
C TRP A 138 -3.21 -2.52 -17.31
N ASN A 139 -4.10 -3.20 -18.03
CA ASN A 139 -5.52 -3.36 -17.67
C ASN A 139 -5.82 -4.77 -17.11
N ALA A 140 -4.77 -5.55 -16.83
CA ALA A 140 -4.85 -6.92 -16.33
C ALA A 140 -3.60 -7.23 -15.50
N ASP A 141 -3.64 -8.36 -14.79
CA ASP A 141 -2.50 -8.84 -14.03
C ASP A 141 -1.26 -9.04 -14.92
N LEU A 142 -0.11 -8.59 -14.43
CA LEU A 142 1.18 -8.66 -15.10
C LEU A 142 2.10 -9.64 -14.37
N TYR A 143 2.53 -10.69 -15.07
CA TYR A 143 3.50 -11.66 -14.56
C TYR A 143 4.73 -11.71 -15.46
N LEU A 144 5.89 -11.31 -14.92
CA LEU A 144 7.17 -11.36 -15.59
C LEU A 144 8.03 -12.46 -15.01
N ILE A 145 8.62 -13.28 -15.88
CA ILE A 145 9.59 -14.31 -15.51
C ILE A 145 10.83 -14.12 -16.37
N GLY A 146 12.01 -14.15 -15.75
CA GLY A 146 13.27 -13.98 -16.46
C GLY A 146 14.46 -14.51 -15.68
N THR A 147 15.49 -14.97 -16.40
CA THR A 147 16.74 -15.38 -15.76
C THR A 147 17.79 -14.26 -15.64
N GLY A 148 17.54 -13.13 -16.30
CA GLY A 148 18.46 -12.00 -16.40
C GLY A 148 18.12 -10.88 -15.43
N ASN A 149 18.13 -9.65 -15.93
CA ASN A 149 17.86 -8.43 -15.18
C ASN A 149 16.64 -7.67 -15.72
N LEU A 150 15.99 -6.92 -14.84
CA LEU A 150 14.93 -5.96 -15.17
C LEU A 150 15.34 -4.58 -14.64
N GLU A 151 15.46 -3.62 -15.54
CA GLU A 151 15.77 -2.23 -15.19
C GLU A 151 14.67 -1.30 -15.66
N ILE A 152 13.93 -0.73 -14.71
CA ILE A 152 12.99 0.34 -14.95
C ILE A 152 13.80 1.64 -14.96
N LEU A 153 13.90 2.28 -16.14
CA LEU A 153 14.70 3.49 -16.27
C LEU A 153 14.10 4.66 -15.45
N PRO A 154 14.90 5.70 -15.14
CA PRO A 154 14.40 6.86 -14.42
C PRO A 154 13.14 7.46 -15.05
N HIS A 155 12.20 7.92 -14.21
CA HIS A 155 10.90 8.48 -14.60
C HIS A 155 9.94 7.54 -15.37
N VAL A 156 10.28 6.26 -15.50
CA VAL A 156 9.40 5.25 -16.10
C VAL A 156 8.51 4.64 -15.03
N SER A 157 7.21 4.49 -15.30
CA SER A 157 6.28 3.85 -14.37
C SER A 157 5.61 2.61 -14.97
N VAL A 158 5.36 1.60 -14.14
CA VAL A 158 4.55 0.42 -14.48
C VAL A 158 3.27 0.50 -13.67
N LEU A 159 2.15 0.72 -14.35
CA LEU A 159 0.89 1.11 -13.75
C LEU A 159 -0.19 0.08 -14.04
N CYS A 160 -0.83 -0.41 -12.99
CA CYS A 160 -2.04 -1.21 -13.02
C CYS A 160 -3.04 -0.67 -11.97
N PRO A 161 -3.65 0.51 -12.22
CA PRO A 161 -4.27 1.33 -11.19
C PRO A 161 -5.73 0.94 -10.88
N PHE A 162 -6.03 -0.36 -10.78
CA PHE A 162 -7.34 -0.84 -10.34
C PHE A 162 -7.22 -1.80 -9.14
N GLU A 163 -8.29 -1.85 -8.35
CA GLU A 163 -8.35 -2.62 -7.10
C GLU A 163 -8.03 -4.09 -7.34
N GLY A 164 -7.05 -4.59 -6.59
CA GLY A 164 -6.64 -5.99 -6.62
C GLY A 164 -5.74 -6.39 -7.80
N CYS A 165 -5.41 -5.50 -8.74
CA CYS A 165 -4.49 -5.84 -9.84
C CYS A 165 -3.15 -6.33 -9.30
N SER A 166 -2.59 -7.39 -9.89
CA SER A 166 -1.33 -7.97 -9.49
C SER A 166 -0.21 -7.72 -10.50
N ILE A 167 0.88 -7.10 -10.06
CA ILE A 167 2.16 -7.07 -10.77
C ILE A 167 3.14 -7.98 -10.04
N SER A 168 3.72 -8.95 -10.74
CA SER A 168 4.71 -9.86 -10.16
C SER A 168 5.93 -9.99 -11.05
N PHE A 169 7.08 -9.64 -10.50
CA PHE A 169 8.39 -9.80 -11.13
C PHE A 169 9.12 -10.98 -10.48
N ASN A 170 9.37 -12.01 -11.28
CA ASN A 170 10.14 -13.19 -10.89
C ASN A 170 11.40 -13.27 -11.74
N ILE A 171 12.43 -12.54 -11.32
CA ILE A 171 13.66 -12.31 -12.08
C ILE A 171 14.82 -12.91 -11.30
N SER A 172 15.59 -13.85 -11.84
CA SER A 172 16.66 -14.45 -11.02
C SER A 172 17.86 -13.53 -10.79
N GLY A 173 18.10 -12.53 -11.64
CA GLY A 173 19.18 -11.56 -11.47
C GLY A 173 18.75 -10.32 -10.67
N ASN A 174 19.01 -9.16 -11.25
CA ASN A 174 18.79 -7.86 -10.60
C ASN A 174 17.46 -7.23 -11.06
N VAL A 175 16.70 -6.69 -10.10
CA VAL A 175 15.58 -5.80 -10.38
C VAL A 175 15.95 -4.40 -9.88
N LYS A 176 15.95 -3.43 -10.79
CA LYS A 176 16.24 -2.03 -10.48
C LYS A 176 15.06 -1.15 -10.82
N VAL A 177 14.59 -0.38 -9.84
CA VAL A 177 13.58 0.66 -10.00
C VAL A 177 14.31 1.99 -9.97
N GLY A 178 14.46 2.61 -11.14
CA GLY A 178 15.25 3.82 -11.33
C GLY A 178 14.71 5.05 -10.58
N GLN A 179 15.48 6.14 -10.62
CA GLN A 179 15.12 7.38 -9.94
C GLN A 179 13.74 7.90 -10.38
N TYR A 180 12.89 8.29 -9.44
CA TYR A 180 11.51 8.73 -9.71
C TYR A 180 10.62 7.73 -10.50
N ALA A 181 11.06 6.48 -10.66
CA ALA A 181 10.24 5.43 -11.27
C ALA A 181 9.20 4.91 -10.26
N ALA A 182 8.07 4.42 -10.77
CA ALA A 182 6.98 3.93 -9.92
C ALA A 182 6.42 2.59 -10.39
N ILE A 183 6.12 1.70 -9.45
CA ILE A 183 5.33 0.50 -9.68
C ILE A 183 4.03 0.70 -8.90
N VAL A 184 2.88 0.74 -9.59
CA VAL A 184 1.58 1.01 -8.99
C VAL A 184 0.62 -0.12 -9.30
N ALA A 185 0.15 -0.85 -8.28
CA ALA A 185 -0.82 -1.94 -8.42
C ALA A 185 -1.50 -2.26 -7.07
N GLY A 186 -2.49 -3.14 -7.08
CA GLY A 186 -3.10 -3.65 -5.84
C GLY A 186 -2.24 -4.68 -5.11
N SER A 187 -1.56 -5.53 -5.85
CA SER A 187 -0.56 -6.49 -5.37
C SER A 187 0.75 -6.28 -6.12
N VAL A 188 1.86 -6.20 -5.39
CA VAL A 188 3.20 -6.18 -5.98
C VAL A 188 4.04 -7.29 -5.36
N VAL A 189 4.56 -8.19 -6.19
CA VAL A 189 5.52 -9.22 -5.78
C VAL A 189 6.81 -9.01 -6.56
N VAL A 190 7.93 -8.88 -5.86
CA VAL A 190 9.26 -8.82 -6.48
C VAL A 190 10.11 -9.93 -5.88
N SER A 191 10.50 -10.89 -6.72
CA SER A 191 11.42 -11.97 -6.39
C SER A 191 12.69 -11.80 -7.22
N ALA A 192 13.80 -11.49 -6.55
CA ALA A 192 15.09 -11.18 -7.19
C ALA A 192 16.29 -11.64 -6.38
N THR A 193 17.46 -11.75 -7.03
CA THR A 193 18.72 -11.88 -6.27
C THR A 193 19.06 -10.54 -5.63
N ASN A 194 19.04 -9.46 -6.41
CA ASN A 194 19.22 -8.10 -5.92
C ASN A 194 18.04 -7.23 -6.29
N LEU A 195 17.58 -6.41 -5.34
CA LEU A 195 16.54 -5.40 -5.55
C LEU A 195 17.08 -4.03 -5.18
N THR A 196 17.04 -3.09 -6.11
CA THR A 196 17.45 -1.70 -5.91
C THR A 196 16.26 -0.78 -6.18
N LEU A 197 15.87 0.00 -5.19
CA LEU A 197 14.97 1.15 -5.32
C LEU A 197 15.83 2.41 -5.23
N ASP A 198 16.00 3.12 -6.34
CA ASP A 198 16.78 4.36 -6.41
C ASP A 198 16.02 5.54 -5.79
N HIS A 199 16.70 6.69 -5.70
CA HIS A 199 16.19 7.91 -5.10
C HIS A 199 14.78 8.29 -5.60
N HIS A 200 13.85 8.51 -4.67
CA HIS A 200 12.44 8.84 -4.96
C HIS A 200 11.68 7.82 -5.83
N SER A 201 12.21 6.62 -6.03
CA SER A 201 11.43 5.52 -6.62
C SER A 201 10.32 5.06 -5.67
N SER A 202 9.29 4.42 -6.20
CA SER A 202 8.19 3.92 -5.38
C SER A 202 7.62 2.58 -5.83
N ILE A 203 7.26 1.74 -4.85
CA ILE A 203 6.28 0.67 -5.00
C ILE A 203 5.04 1.10 -4.22
N ASN A 204 3.97 1.44 -4.93
CA ASN A 204 2.80 2.06 -4.34
C ASN A 204 1.53 1.24 -4.58
N THR A 205 0.93 0.78 -3.49
CA THR A 205 -0.33 0.03 -3.51
C THR A 205 -1.45 0.74 -2.75
N THR A 206 -1.29 2.04 -2.53
CA THR A 206 -2.23 2.87 -1.76
C THR A 206 -3.61 2.88 -2.40
N SER A 207 -4.65 2.58 -1.62
CA SER A 207 -6.05 2.58 -2.08
C SER A 207 -6.37 1.62 -3.25
N LEU A 208 -5.50 0.64 -3.52
CA LEU A 208 -5.65 -0.33 -4.60
C LEU A 208 -5.86 -1.76 -4.08
N GLY A 209 -6.17 -1.92 -2.79
CA GLY A 209 -6.45 -3.24 -2.20
C GLY A 209 -7.59 -3.95 -2.92
N GLY A 210 -7.41 -5.25 -3.15
CA GLY A 210 -8.50 -6.12 -3.58
C GLY A 210 -9.45 -6.44 -2.42
N PRO A 211 -10.38 -7.39 -2.61
CA PRO A 211 -11.38 -7.71 -1.60
C PRO A 211 -10.73 -8.29 -0.31
N PRO A 212 -10.99 -7.70 0.87
CA PRO A 212 -10.58 -8.25 2.16
C PRO A 212 -11.55 -9.39 2.59
N PRO A 213 -11.30 -10.11 3.70
CA PRO A 213 -12.28 -11.03 4.27
C PRO A 213 -13.62 -10.34 4.59
N SER A 214 -14.72 -11.10 4.61
CA SER A 214 -16.04 -10.56 4.99
C SER A 214 -16.03 -9.96 6.40
N GLN A 215 -16.92 -8.99 6.66
CA GLN A 215 -17.05 -8.25 7.94
C GLN A 215 -15.86 -7.38 8.37
N THR A 216 -14.83 -7.28 7.55
CA THR A 216 -13.64 -6.47 7.87
C THR A 216 -13.74 -5.03 7.40
N SER A 217 -14.62 -4.75 6.43
CA SER A 217 -14.92 -3.39 6.00
C SER A 217 -15.66 -2.60 7.07
N GLY A 218 -15.57 -1.26 7.02
CA GLY A 218 -16.06 -0.32 8.02
C GLY A 218 -17.59 -0.22 8.19
N THR A 219 -18.34 -1.28 7.96
CA THR A 219 -19.77 -1.36 8.28
C THR A 219 -20.15 -2.81 8.60
N PRO A 220 -20.12 -3.21 9.88
CA PRO A 220 -20.66 -4.52 10.26
C PRO A 220 -22.20 -4.55 10.27
N ILE A 221 -22.89 -3.41 10.51
CA ILE A 221 -24.34 -3.38 10.80
C ILE A 221 -25.11 -2.17 10.19
N SER A 222 -24.47 -1.03 9.89
CA SER A 222 -25.16 0.26 9.65
C SER A 222 -24.38 1.22 8.75
N HIS A 223 -25.02 2.29 8.25
CA HIS A 223 -24.40 3.34 7.44
C HIS A 223 -23.81 4.47 8.30
N ASP A 224 -22.88 4.14 9.19
CA ASP A 224 -22.30 5.12 10.11
C ASP A 224 -20.97 5.72 9.62
N GLY A 225 -20.44 5.21 8.51
CA GLY A 225 -19.16 5.68 7.98
C GLY A 225 -17.94 5.29 8.82
N ALA A 226 -17.96 4.12 9.48
CA ALA A 226 -16.86 3.71 10.35
C ALA A 226 -15.57 3.34 9.55
N GLY A 227 -14.40 3.33 10.19
CA GLY A 227 -13.13 3.01 9.51
C GLY A 227 -12.97 1.51 9.19
N GLY A 228 -12.17 1.18 8.18
CA GLY A 228 -11.79 -0.21 7.88
C GLY A 228 -10.89 -0.82 8.97
N GLY A 229 -10.97 -2.14 9.16
CA GLY A 229 -10.05 -2.91 10.01
C GLY A 229 -8.88 -3.51 9.21
N HIS A 230 -7.72 -3.73 9.83
CA HIS A 230 -6.60 -4.57 9.36
C HIS A 230 -5.52 -4.59 10.44
N GLY A 231 -5.16 -5.75 11.00
CA GLY A 231 -4.23 -5.84 12.15
C GLY A 231 -4.76 -5.24 13.47
N GLY A 232 -5.77 -4.36 13.41
CA GLY A 232 -6.53 -3.80 14.51
C GLY A 232 -7.95 -3.44 14.07
N ARG A 233 -8.78 -2.99 15.04
CA ARG A 233 -10.17 -2.60 14.78
C ARG A 233 -10.24 -1.24 14.10
N GLY A 234 -11.19 -1.07 13.18
CA GLY A 234 -11.54 0.23 12.64
C GLY A 234 -12.17 1.16 13.67
N ALA A 235 -12.00 2.48 13.49
CA ALA A 235 -12.61 3.48 14.35
C ALA A 235 -14.13 3.55 14.13
N SER A 236 -14.90 3.73 15.20
CA SER A 236 -16.34 4.00 15.11
C SER A 236 -16.60 5.49 14.91
N CYS A 237 -17.61 5.81 14.09
CA CYS A 237 -18.09 7.17 13.88
C CYS A 237 -19.34 7.50 14.72
N LEU A 238 -19.94 6.51 15.37
CA LEU A 238 -21.02 6.74 16.32
C LEU A 238 -20.48 7.28 17.64
N LYS A 239 -20.88 8.50 17.99
CA LYS A 239 -20.68 9.05 19.35
C LYS A 239 -21.78 8.50 20.26
N SER A 240 -21.50 7.39 20.92
CA SER A 240 -22.37 6.78 21.92
C SER A 240 -21.60 6.53 23.20
N ASN A 241 -22.27 6.63 24.36
CA ASN A 241 -21.73 6.20 25.64
C ASN A 241 -21.63 4.66 25.74
N GLN A 242 -22.13 3.93 24.74
CA GLN A 242 -22.03 2.48 24.65
C GLN A 242 -20.73 2.08 23.94
N THR A 243 -19.97 1.20 24.57
CA THR A 243 -18.64 0.75 24.11
C THR A 243 -18.67 -0.32 23.01
N ASN A 244 -19.85 -0.65 22.49
CA ASN A 244 -20.06 -1.80 21.62
C ASN A 244 -20.06 -1.45 20.12
N PHE A 245 -19.77 -0.21 19.76
CA PHE A 245 -19.65 0.22 18.36
C PHE A 245 -18.18 0.32 17.97
N TRP A 246 -17.76 -0.49 17.01
CA TRP A 246 -16.46 -0.41 16.35
C TRP A 246 -16.64 -0.34 14.83
N GLY A 247 -15.58 0.01 14.11
CA GLY A 247 -15.56 -0.06 12.66
C GLY A 247 -15.36 -1.48 12.16
N GLY A 248 -14.50 -1.65 11.15
CA GLY A 248 -14.18 -2.96 10.62
C GLY A 248 -13.53 -3.91 11.63
N ASP A 249 -13.83 -5.21 11.52
CA ASP A 249 -13.27 -6.25 12.38
C ASP A 249 -11.76 -6.44 12.18
N VAL A 250 -11.11 -6.96 13.23
CA VAL A 250 -9.69 -7.32 13.18
C VAL A 250 -9.51 -8.61 12.38
N TYR A 251 -8.54 -8.59 11.47
CA TYR A 251 -8.05 -9.79 10.79
C TYR A 251 -6.53 -9.67 10.54
N ALA A 252 -5.96 -10.69 9.89
CA ALA A 252 -4.53 -10.82 9.60
C ALA A 252 -3.61 -10.99 10.84
N TRP A 253 -4.16 -10.96 12.06
CA TRP A 253 -3.39 -11.23 13.29
C TRP A 253 -2.80 -12.65 13.32
N SER A 254 -3.55 -13.65 12.86
CA SER A 254 -3.10 -15.04 12.80
C SER A 254 -1.99 -15.28 11.77
N THR A 255 -1.83 -14.38 10.81
CA THR A 255 -0.83 -14.44 9.73
C THR A 255 0.24 -13.35 9.89
N LEU A 256 0.43 -12.82 11.10
CA LEU A 256 1.38 -11.72 11.34
C LEU A 256 2.83 -12.09 10.99
N SER A 257 3.18 -13.37 11.07
CA SER A 257 4.50 -13.89 10.66
C SER A 257 4.71 -13.87 9.14
N GLU A 258 3.63 -13.90 8.36
CA GLU A 258 3.65 -13.89 6.89
C GLU A 258 2.49 -13.03 6.36
N PRO A 259 2.54 -11.69 6.54
CA PRO A 259 1.39 -10.84 6.25
C PRO A 259 1.13 -10.77 4.74
N TRP A 260 -0.07 -11.16 4.33
CA TRP A 260 -0.47 -11.20 2.91
C TRP A 260 -1.95 -10.82 2.67
N GLY A 261 -2.47 -9.91 3.48
CA GLY A 261 -3.85 -9.42 3.37
C GLY A 261 -3.93 -8.05 2.70
N TYR A 262 -4.97 -7.85 1.90
CA TYR A 262 -5.40 -6.49 1.53
C TYR A 262 -5.95 -5.77 2.76
N GLY A 263 -5.85 -4.45 2.77
CA GLY A 263 -6.62 -3.59 3.65
C GLY A 263 -8.11 -3.61 3.28
N SER A 264 -8.96 -3.24 4.23
CA SER A 264 -10.40 -3.18 4.04
C SER A 264 -10.87 -1.76 3.77
N GLN A 265 -12.02 -1.67 3.08
CA GLN A 265 -12.66 -0.40 2.81
C GLN A 265 -13.27 0.18 4.09
N GLY A 266 -13.24 1.50 4.23
CA GLY A 266 -14.08 2.20 5.20
C GLY A 266 -15.56 2.05 4.89
N GLY A 267 -16.39 2.35 5.88
CA GLY A 267 -17.84 2.38 5.77
C GLY A 267 -18.35 3.62 5.04
N SER A 268 -19.62 3.58 4.65
CA SER A 268 -20.34 4.70 4.03
C SER A 268 -21.45 5.21 4.94
N THR A 269 -21.83 6.49 4.82
CA THR A 269 -23.04 7.06 5.43
C THR A 269 -24.29 6.96 4.54
N SER A 270 -24.24 6.20 3.45
CA SER A 270 -25.36 5.97 2.52
C SER A 270 -25.41 4.49 2.12
N ALA A 271 -26.62 4.00 1.86
CA ALA A 271 -26.85 2.64 1.38
C ALA A 271 -26.56 2.50 -0.12
N GLU A 272 -26.76 3.58 -0.87
CA GLU A 272 -26.70 3.60 -2.33
C GLU A 272 -25.31 3.97 -2.84
N LYS A 273 -24.57 4.78 -2.06
CA LYS A 273 -23.26 5.31 -2.45
C LYS A 273 -22.16 4.78 -1.52
N HIS A 274 -21.04 4.37 -2.09
CA HIS A 274 -19.86 3.93 -1.35
C HIS A 274 -18.87 5.09 -1.14
N PHE A 275 -19.01 5.81 -0.04
CA PHE A 275 -18.13 6.93 0.32
C PHE A 275 -16.87 6.52 1.09
N GLY A 276 -16.80 5.28 1.56
CA GLY A 276 -15.66 4.80 2.33
C GLY A 276 -14.37 4.73 1.53
N GLY A 277 -13.26 5.13 2.15
CA GLY A 277 -11.93 5.06 1.55
C GLY A 277 -11.53 3.62 1.27
N LYS A 278 -10.88 3.39 0.13
CA LYS A 278 -10.46 2.05 -0.34
C LYS A 278 -9.40 1.43 0.55
N GLY A 279 -9.32 0.09 0.58
CA GLY A 279 -8.28 -0.62 1.32
C GLY A 279 -6.90 -0.45 0.68
N GLY A 280 -5.84 -0.54 1.49
CA GLY A 280 -4.47 -0.63 1.00
C GLY A 280 -4.16 -1.96 0.33
N GLY A 281 -3.23 -1.97 -0.61
CA GLY A 281 -2.79 -3.16 -1.31
C GLY A 281 -1.84 -4.05 -0.51
N ARG A 282 -1.10 -4.91 -1.21
CA ARG A 282 -0.10 -5.78 -0.58
C ARG A 282 1.20 -5.85 -1.37
N VAL A 283 2.32 -5.82 -0.65
CA VAL A 283 3.66 -5.87 -1.24
C VAL A 283 4.47 -7.01 -0.64
N MET A 284 5.13 -7.79 -1.49
CA MET A 284 6.04 -8.86 -1.10
C MET A 284 7.37 -8.72 -1.83
N LEU A 285 8.43 -8.46 -1.06
CA LEU A 285 9.80 -8.40 -1.57
C LEU A 285 10.55 -9.65 -1.10
N LYS A 286 11.00 -10.49 -2.04
CA LYS A 286 11.83 -11.67 -1.82
C LYS A 286 13.19 -11.44 -2.45
N VAL A 287 14.19 -11.14 -1.64
CA VAL A 287 15.53 -10.75 -2.08
C VAL A 287 16.56 -11.72 -1.49
N LYS A 288 17.41 -12.30 -2.34
CA LYS A 288 18.35 -13.36 -1.93
C LYS A 288 19.72 -12.86 -1.48
N ASP A 289 20.11 -11.64 -1.84
CA ASP A 289 21.42 -11.10 -1.51
C ASP A 289 21.30 -9.63 -1.04
N VAL A 290 21.16 -8.67 -1.97
CA VAL A 290 21.14 -7.24 -1.62
C VAL A 290 19.78 -6.60 -1.88
N LEU A 291 19.18 -6.06 -0.80
CA LEU A 291 18.10 -5.09 -0.88
C LEU A 291 18.65 -3.68 -0.60
N TYR A 292 18.68 -2.84 -1.63
CA TYR A 292 19.00 -1.41 -1.49
C TYR A 292 17.72 -0.59 -1.65
N LEU A 293 17.35 0.17 -0.62
CA LEU A 293 16.09 0.93 -0.58
C LEU A 293 16.36 2.42 -0.30
N ASN A 294 16.47 3.20 -1.38
CA ASN A 294 16.49 4.66 -1.38
C ASN A 294 15.19 5.24 -1.99
N GLY A 295 14.10 4.49 -1.89
CA GLY A 295 12.77 4.86 -2.38
C GLY A 295 11.71 4.67 -1.29
N SER A 296 10.47 4.43 -1.71
CA SER A 296 9.34 4.18 -0.81
C SER A 296 8.57 2.91 -1.21
N VAL A 297 8.02 2.23 -0.21
CA VAL A 297 7.12 1.08 -0.39
C VAL A 297 5.88 1.35 0.47
N THR A 298 4.70 1.46 -0.15
CA THR A 298 3.48 1.89 0.55
C THR A 298 2.28 0.98 0.26
N ALA A 299 1.49 0.72 1.31
CA ALA A 299 0.26 -0.06 1.26
C ALA A 299 -0.85 0.63 2.06
N GLU A 300 -0.99 1.94 1.87
CA GLU A 300 -1.85 2.80 2.66
C GLU A 300 -3.34 2.66 2.29
N GLY A 301 -4.21 2.84 3.26
CA GLY A 301 -5.65 2.97 3.03
C GLY A 301 -6.01 4.33 2.41
N GLY A 302 -7.14 4.36 1.72
CA GLY A 302 -7.73 5.55 1.11
C GLY A 302 -8.53 6.38 2.10
N GLU A 303 -8.83 7.62 1.69
CA GLU A 303 -9.63 8.55 2.46
C GLU A 303 -11.13 8.41 2.14
N GLY A 304 -11.99 8.37 3.17
CA GLY A 304 -13.45 8.34 3.01
C GLY A 304 -14.14 9.71 3.08
N GLY A 305 -13.36 10.79 3.29
CA GLY A 305 -13.89 12.16 3.42
C GLY A 305 -14.84 12.35 4.60
N LEU A 306 -15.80 13.26 4.44
CA LEU A 306 -16.79 13.60 5.48
C LEU A 306 -17.99 12.64 5.55
N LYS A 307 -18.19 11.82 4.50
CA LYS A 307 -19.36 10.94 4.33
C LYS A 307 -19.00 9.45 4.40
N GLY A 308 -17.78 9.13 4.81
CA GLY A 308 -17.29 7.76 4.87
C GLY A 308 -16.05 7.64 5.75
N GLY A 309 -15.79 6.41 6.18
CA GLY A 309 -14.63 6.10 6.98
C GLY A 309 -13.38 5.95 6.12
N GLY A 310 -12.21 6.17 6.72
CA GLY A 310 -10.94 5.84 6.08
C GLY A 310 -10.80 4.33 5.85
N GLY A 311 -10.20 3.95 4.73
CA GLY A 311 -9.76 2.58 4.50
C GLY A 311 -8.56 2.24 5.37
N SER A 312 -8.39 0.96 5.67
CA SER A 312 -7.22 0.49 6.41
C SER A 312 -6.03 0.33 5.46
N GLY A 313 -4.81 0.40 6.01
CA GLY A 313 -3.63 -0.11 5.31
C GLY A 313 -3.73 -1.61 5.04
N GLY A 314 -2.92 -2.09 4.10
CA GLY A 314 -2.73 -3.51 3.82
C GLY A 314 -1.38 -4.03 4.34
N SER A 315 -0.85 -5.06 3.67
CA SER A 315 0.31 -5.83 4.14
C SER A 315 1.58 -5.52 3.35
N ILE A 316 2.71 -5.38 4.03
CA ILE A 316 4.05 -5.35 3.43
C ILE A 316 4.89 -6.44 4.09
N ILE A 317 5.43 -7.36 3.30
CA ILE A 317 6.39 -8.37 3.76
C ILE A 317 7.70 -8.23 2.99
N VAL A 318 8.81 -8.20 3.73
CA VAL A 318 10.16 -8.10 3.18
C VAL A 318 10.99 -9.27 3.70
N ASN A 319 11.32 -10.18 2.80
CA ASN A 319 12.21 -11.30 3.04
C ASN A 319 13.53 -11.00 2.32
N ALA A 320 14.48 -10.41 3.04
CA ALA A 320 15.83 -10.19 2.57
C ALA A 320 16.79 -11.01 3.44
N ILE A 321 17.27 -12.13 2.91
CA ILE A 321 18.18 -13.02 3.62
C ILE A 321 19.50 -12.95 2.87
N LYS A 322 20.55 -12.48 3.54
CA LYS A 322 21.91 -12.61 3.03
C LYS A 322 22.35 -14.06 3.24
N LEU A 323 22.45 -14.83 2.15
CA LEU A 323 22.95 -16.21 2.17
C LEU A 323 24.47 -16.26 2.37
#